data_AF-A0A0S8BKM3-F1
#
_entry.id   AF-A0A0S8BKM3-F1
#
_cell.length_a   1.000
_cell.length_b   1.000
_cell.length_c   1.000
_cell.angle_alpha   90.00
_cell.angle_beta   90.00
_cell.angle_gamma   90.00
#
_symmetry.space_group_name_H-M   'P 1'
#
loop_
_entity.id
_entity.type
_entity.pdbx_description
1 polymer ?
#
loop_
_entity_poly.entity_id
_entity_poly.type
_entity_poly.pdbx_seq_one_letter_code
_entity_poly.pdbx_strand_id
1 'polypeptide(L)'
;MIDAYLELVVLTLIVTFGFIIVTYEQFAVPRVWFIEPSLRGNSYVKLAGVFSIFMAPGLAFYLFPWWQGAIVLVAGLVLFRVLIALFKSRSQHLAAGGLIACWIVFFVNLAHA
;
A
#
# COMPACT_ATOMS: atom_id res chain seq x y z
N MET A 1 22.30 7.58 3.71
CA MET A 1 21.30 8.62 4.10
C MET A 1 20.17 8.71 3.08
N ILE A 2 20.45 8.61 1.77
CA ILE A 2 19.42 8.50 0.72
C ILE A 2 18.56 7.23 0.89
N ASP A 3 19.16 6.13 1.33
CA ASP A 3 18.51 4.82 1.45
C ASP A 3 17.41 4.80 2.52
N ALA A 4 17.63 5.49 3.65
CA ALA A 4 16.66 5.64 4.73
C ALA A 4 15.38 6.36 4.29
N TYR A 5 15.50 7.41 3.46
CA TYR A 5 14.33 8.11 2.92
C TYR A 5 13.59 7.29 1.86
N LEU A 6 14.34 6.51 1.07
CA LEU A 6 13.74 5.60 0.10
C LEU A 6 12.89 4.53 0.78
N GLU A 7 13.39 3.91 1.85
CA GLU A 7 12.65 2.92 2.63
C GLU A 7 11.34 3.47 3.20
N LEU A 8 11.36 4.68 3.77
CA LEU A 8 10.14 5.34 4.26
C LEU A 8 9.11 5.57 3.15
N VAL A 9 9.56 6.01 1.98
CA VAL A 9 8.68 6.19 0.81
C VAL A 9 8.08 4.86 0.39
N VAL A 10 8.90 3.81 0.30
CA VAL A 10 8.45 2.47 -0.09
C VAL A 10 7.46 1.90 0.92
N LEU A 11 7.73 1.99 2.23
CA LEU A 11 6.80 1.57 3.28
C LEU A 11 5.47 2.34 3.21
N THR A 12 5.52 3.64 2.93
CA THR A 12 4.30 4.47 2.72
C THR A 12 3.49 4.00 1.51
N LEU A 13 4.17 3.66 0.41
CA LEU A 13 3.51 3.11 -0.78
C LEU A 13 2.91 1.72 -0.52
N ILE A 14 3.57 0.86 0.27
CA ILE A 14 3.03 -0.44 0.68
C ILE A 14 1.71 -0.26 1.44
N VAL A 15 1.67 0.64 2.42
CA VAL A 15 0.44 0.98 3.15
C VAL A 15 -0.63 1.50 2.18
N THR A 16 -0.24 2.42 1.30
CA THR A 16 -1.13 3.03 0.30
C THR A 16 -1.80 1.97 -0.57
N PHE A 17 -1.01 1.11 -1.21
CA PHE A 17 -1.52 0.06 -2.09
C PHE A 17 -2.30 -1.00 -1.33
N GLY A 18 -1.89 -1.35 -0.11
CA GLY A 18 -2.66 -2.22 0.79
C GLY A 18 -4.06 -1.67 1.03
N PHE A 19 -4.20 -0.38 1.37
CA PHE A 19 -5.50 0.26 1.54
C PHE A 19 -6.32 0.26 0.26
N ILE A 20 -5.72 0.52 -0.92
CA ILE A 20 -6.43 0.47 -2.19
C ILE A 20 -6.99 -0.95 -2.41
N ILE A 21 -6.16 -1.98 -2.30
CA ILE A 21 -6.60 -3.38 -2.53
C ILE A 21 -7.76 -3.75 -1.61
N VAL A 22 -7.69 -3.38 -0.33
CA VAL A 22 -8.69 -3.76 0.68
C VAL A 22 -9.99 -2.96 0.50
N THR A 23 -9.88 -1.65 0.25
CA THR A 23 -11.04 -0.74 0.32
C THR A 23 -11.64 -0.38 -1.04
N TYR A 24 -10.93 -0.63 -2.16
CA TYR A 24 -11.35 -0.21 -3.50
C TYR A 24 -12.77 -0.66 -3.85
N GLU A 25 -13.16 -1.88 -3.48
CA GLU A 25 -14.51 -2.40 -3.72
C GLU A 25 -15.60 -1.49 -3.12
N GLN A 26 -15.38 -0.93 -1.93
CA GLN A 26 -16.32 0.01 -1.30
C GLN A 26 -16.45 1.32 -2.08
N PHE A 27 -15.41 1.74 -2.79
CA PHE A 27 -15.44 2.91 -3.66
C PHE A 27 -16.05 2.60 -5.03
N ALA A 28 -15.78 1.41 -5.55
CA ALA A 28 -16.15 0.99 -6.89
C ALA A 28 -17.63 0.61 -7.02
N VAL A 29 -18.19 -0.10 -6.04
CA VAL A 29 -19.60 -0.53 -6.03
C VAL A 29 -20.58 0.64 -6.23
N PRO A 30 -20.56 1.72 -5.43
CA PRO A 30 -21.51 2.83 -5.60
C PRO A 30 -21.28 3.65 -6.88
N ARG A 31 -20.12 3.49 -7.53
CA ARG A 31 -19.74 4.23 -8.75
C ARG A 31 -19.79 3.38 -10.01
N VAL A 32 -20.23 2.12 -9.90
CA VAL A 32 -20.29 1.13 -10.99
C VAL A 32 -18.93 1.01 -11.70
N TRP A 33 -17.83 1.16 -10.95
CA TRP A 33 -16.50 0.94 -11.51
C TRP A 33 -16.24 -0.54 -11.63
N PHE A 34 -15.46 -0.91 -12.64
CA PHE A 34 -15.05 -2.30 -12.83
C PHE A 34 -14.27 -2.79 -11.60
N ILE A 35 -14.65 -3.98 -11.13
CA ILE A 35 -13.95 -4.70 -10.07
C ILE A 35 -13.54 -6.03 -10.65
N GLU A 36 -12.24 -6.26 -10.68
CA GLU A 36 -11.64 -7.49 -11.19
C GLU A 36 -12.18 -8.70 -10.42
N PRO A 37 -12.72 -9.74 -11.09
CA PRO A 37 -13.34 -10.88 -10.41
C PRO A 37 -12.41 -11.59 -9.42
N SER A 38 -11.11 -11.69 -9.75
CA SER A 38 -10.09 -12.30 -8.87
C SER A 38 -9.81 -11.50 -7.58
N LEU A 39 -10.27 -10.25 -7.53
CA LEU A 39 -10.05 -9.32 -6.42
C LEU A 39 -11.36 -8.93 -5.70
N ARG A 40 -12.50 -9.54 -6.07
CA ARG A 40 -13.78 -9.37 -5.38
C ARG A 40 -13.84 -10.19 -4.08
N GLY A 41 -14.65 -9.74 -3.12
CA GLY A 41 -14.90 -10.48 -1.89
C GLY A 41 -13.63 -10.66 -1.05
N ASN A 42 -13.49 -11.78 -0.36
CA ASN A 42 -12.31 -12.10 0.46
C ASN A 42 -11.27 -12.89 -0.36
N SER A 43 -10.54 -12.21 -1.23
CA SER A 43 -9.44 -12.81 -2.00
C SER A 43 -8.13 -12.87 -1.20
N TYR A 44 -7.23 -13.78 -1.57
CA TYR A 44 -5.86 -13.84 -1.00
C TYR A 44 -5.09 -12.52 -1.17
N VAL A 45 -5.37 -11.78 -2.25
CA VAL A 45 -4.74 -10.49 -2.50
C VAL A 45 -5.19 -9.44 -1.49
N LYS A 46 -6.47 -9.44 -1.08
CA LYS A 46 -6.93 -8.57 0.00
C LYS A 46 -6.33 -8.95 1.34
N LEU A 47 -6.20 -10.23 1.63
CA LEU A 47 -5.51 -10.69 2.83
C LEU A 47 -4.06 -10.18 2.86
N ALA A 48 -3.33 -10.28 1.75
CA ALA A 48 -1.99 -9.71 1.61
C ALA A 48 -1.99 -8.18 1.79
N GLY A 49 -3.01 -7.49 1.28
CA GLY A 49 -3.22 -6.06 1.52
C GLY A 49 -3.39 -5.73 3.00
N VAL A 50 -4.20 -6.48 3.74
CA VAL A 50 -4.39 -6.32 5.19
C VAL A 50 -3.07 -6.52 5.94
N PHE A 51 -2.35 -7.61 5.65
CA PHE A 51 -1.03 -7.84 6.24
C PHE A 51 -0.07 -6.68 5.96
N SER A 52 -0.07 -6.17 4.73
CA SER A 52 0.79 -5.07 4.32
C SER A 52 0.49 -3.76 5.06
N ILE A 53 -0.79 -3.46 5.31
CA ILE A 53 -1.23 -2.27 6.06
C ILE A 53 -0.69 -2.28 7.51
N PHE A 54 -0.61 -3.45 8.15
CA PHE A 54 -0.09 -3.54 9.52
C PHE A 54 1.43 -3.71 9.57
N MET A 55 1.99 -4.48 8.63
CA MET A 55 3.40 -4.82 8.64
C MET A 55 4.29 -3.63 8.27
N ALA A 56 3.90 -2.82 7.28
CA ALA A 56 4.74 -1.69 6.85
C ALA A 56 4.91 -0.60 7.93
N PRO A 57 3.87 -0.14 8.65
CA PRO A 57 4.05 0.75 9.79
C PRO A 57 4.82 0.07 10.91
N GLY A 58 4.56 -1.21 11.21
CA GLY A 58 5.31 -1.96 12.21
C GLY A 58 6.81 -2.00 11.94
N LEU A 59 7.20 -2.24 10.68
CA LEU A 59 8.59 -2.17 10.23
C LEU A 59 9.13 -0.73 10.32
N ALA A 60 8.32 0.28 9.99
CA ALA A 60 8.73 1.67 10.13
C ALA A 60 9.01 2.05 11.60
N PHE A 61 8.18 1.61 12.54
CA PHE A 61 8.41 1.81 13.98
C PHE A 61 9.64 1.07 14.51
N TYR A 62 10.03 -0.02 13.84
CA TYR A 62 11.22 -0.80 14.20
C TYR A 62 12.52 -0.17 13.65
N LEU A 63 12.51 0.30 12.41
CA LEU A 63 13.69 0.81 11.71
C LEU A 63 13.96 2.31 11.93
N PHE A 64 12.93 3.09 12.26
CA PHE A 64 12.99 4.55 12.30
C PHE A 64 12.50 5.12 13.64
N PRO A 65 12.76 6.41 13.93
CA PRO A 65 12.15 7.09 15.06
C PRO A 65 10.63 6.93 15.07
N TRP A 66 10.05 6.71 16.26
CA TRP A 66 8.64 6.35 16.43
C TRP A 66 7.65 7.26 15.67
N TRP A 67 7.92 8.56 15.57
CA TRP A 67 7.04 9.50 14.88
C TRP A 67 6.97 9.26 13.36
N GLN A 68 8.01 8.66 12.76
CA GLN A 68 8.02 8.34 11.33
C GLN A 68 7.09 7.19 10.98
N GLY A 69 6.94 6.19 11.86
CA GLY A 69 5.95 5.11 11.68
C GLY A 69 4.52 5.65 11.62
N ALA A 70 4.20 6.66 12.45
CA ALA A 70 2.92 7.35 12.38
C ALA A 70 2.74 8.12 11.07
N ILE A 71 3.79 8.77 10.56
CA ILE A 71 3.77 9.46 9.26
C ILE A 71 3.51 8.48 8.12
N VAL A 72 4.19 7.32 8.09
CA VAL A 72 3.98 6.29 7.07
C VAL A 72 2.51 5.88 6.98
N LEU A 73 1.85 5.68 8.14
CA LEU A 73 0.44 5.32 8.20
C LEU A 73 -0.47 6.47 7.72
N VAL A 74 -0.27 7.68 8.23
CA VAL A 74 -1.11 8.85 7.89
C VAL A 74 -0.92 9.27 6.43
N ALA A 75 0.32 9.33 5.95
CA ALA A 75 0.63 9.65 4.57
C ALA A 75 0.07 8.58 3.63
N GLY A 76 0.19 7.29 4.00
CA GLY A 76 -0.41 6.20 3.22
C GLY A 76 -1.95 6.31 3.13
N LEU A 77 -2.60 6.68 4.24
CA LEU A 77 -4.03 6.97 4.30
C LEU A 77 -4.44 8.15 3.39
N VAL A 78 -3.64 9.21 3.32
CA VAL A 78 -3.93 10.35 2.45
C VAL A 78 -3.70 9.97 0.98
N LEU A 79 -2.57 9.32 0.69
CA LEU A 79 -2.18 8.96 -0.67
C LEU A 79 -3.17 8.00 -1.31
N PHE A 80 -3.73 7.01 -0.59
CA PHE A 80 -4.66 6.07 -1.23
C PHE A 80 -5.92 6.79 -1.71
N ARG A 81 -6.42 7.78 -0.95
CA ARG A 81 -7.58 8.59 -1.35
C ARG A 81 -7.28 9.35 -2.64
N VAL A 82 -6.10 9.95 -2.72
CA VAL A 82 -5.64 10.67 -3.92
C VAL A 82 -5.54 9.71 -5.12
N LEU A 83 -4.90 8.55 -4.96
CA LEU A 83 -4.70 7.59 -6.04
C LEU A 83 -6.02 6.95 -6.52
N ILE A 84 -6.98 6.67 -5.62
CA ILE A 84 -8.31 6.20 -6.04
C ILE A 84 -9.05 7.29 -6.82
N ALA A 85 -8.96 8.55 -6.41
CA ALA A 85 -9.59 9.66 -7.12
C ALA A 85 -8.99 9.87 -8.53
N LEU A 86 -7.67 9.74 -8.66
CA LEU A 86 -6.96 9.93 -9.93
C LEU A 86 -7.15 8.76 -10.89
N PHE A 87 -6.91 7.53 -10.42
CA PHE A 87 -6.83 6.34 -11.29
C PHE A 87 -8.15 5.57 -11.43
N LYS A 88 -9.13 5.83 -10.55
CA LYS A 88 -10.50 5.27 -10.62
C LYS A 88 -10.47 3.75 -10.86
N SER A 89 -11.01 3.28 -11.99
CA SER A 89 -11.09 1.86 -12.32
C SER A 89 -9.75 1.15 -12.46
N ARG A 90 -8.66 1.89 -12.69
CA ARG A 90 -7.31 1.32 -12.83
C ARG A 90 -6.57 1.19 -11.50
N SER A 91 -7.05 1.82 -10.43
CA SER A 91 -6.39 1.84 -9.13
C SER A 91 -6.16 0.43 -8.58
N GLN A 92 -7.08 -0.50 -8.83
CA GLN A 92 -7.01 -1.86 -8.30
C GLN A 92 -5.84 -2.66 -8.87
N HIS A 93 -5.64 -2.63 -10.20
CA HIS A 93 -4.53 -3.32 -10.85
C HIS A 93 -3.18 -2.66 -10.53
N LEU A 94 -3.16 -1.33 -10.53
CA LEU A 94 -1.96 -0.57 -10.14
C LEU A 94 -1.55 -0.86 -8.70
N ALA A 95 -2.52 -1.00 -7.79
CA ALA A 95 -2.23 -1.34 -6.41
C ALA A 95 -1.74 -2.78 -6.24
N ALA A 96 -2.33 -3.75 -6.95
CA ALA A 96 -1.86 -5.13 -6.89
C ALA A 96 -0.41 -5.27 -7.39
N GLY A 97 -0.10 -4.71 -8.56
CA GLY A 97 1.27 -4.72 -9.11
C GLY A 97 2.24 -3.88 -8.27
N GLY A 98 1.81 -2.68 -7.87
CA GLY A 98 2.59 -1.76 -7.06
C GLY A 98 2.95 -2.33 -5.69
N LEU A 99 2.02 -3.03 -5.03
CA LEU A 99 2.28 -3.65 -3.73
C LEU A 99 3.40 -4.69 -3.82
N ILE A 100 3.37 -5.56 -4.83
CA ILE A 100 4.41 -6.57 -5.05
C ILE A 100 5.75 -5.90 -5.34
N ALA A 101 5.77 -4.92 -6.25
CA ALA A 101 6.98 -4.19 -6.60
C ALA A 101 7.61 -3.49 -5.39
N CYS A 102 6.80 -2.83 -4.55
CA CYS A 102 7.29 -2.14 -3.36
C CYS A 102 7.89 -3.12 -2.33
N TRP A 103 7.27 -4.28 -2.09
CA TRP A 103 7.87 -5.29 -1.21
C TRP A 103 9.22 -5.80 -1.73
N ILE A 104 9.33 -6.07 -3.03
CA ILE A 104 10.60 -6.47 -3.65
C ILE A 104 11.66 -5.39 -3.45
N VAL A 105 11.34 -4.14 -3.78
CA VAL A 105 12.27 -3.00 -3.62
C VAL A 105 12.67 -2.84 -2.16
N PHE A 106 11.74 -3.01 -1.21
CA PHE A 106 12.05 -2.94 0.22
C PHE A 106 13.05 -4.02 0.65
N PHE A 107 12.79 -5.28 0.30
CA PHE A 107 13.69 -6.39 0.68
C PHE A 107 15.06 -6.31 0.01
N VAL A 108 15.12 -5.87 -1.25
CA VAL A 108 16.39 -5.66 -1.94
C VAL A 108 17.20 -4.57 -1.24
N ASN A 109 16.60 -3.44 -0.89
CA ASN A 109 17.31 -2.39 -0.16
C ASN A 109 17.77 -2.87 1.22
N LEU A 110 16.90 -3.59 1.95
CA LEU A 110 17.25 -4.12 3.27
C LEU A 110 18.40 -5.13 3.21
N ALA A 111 18.51 -5.92 2.14
CA ALA A 111 19.62 -6.87 1.96
C ALA A 111 20.95 -6.21 1.60
N HIS A 112 20.93 -4.94 1.16
CA HIS A 112 22.11 -4.15 0.82
C HIS A 112 22.51 -3.15 1.92
N ALA A 113 21.68 -2.97 2.94
CA ALA A 113 21.92 -2.12 4.10
C ALA A 113 22.77 -2.84 5.17
#